data_AF-A0A423WIV6-F1
#
_entry.id   AF-A0A423WIV6-F1
#
_cell.length_a   1.000
_cell.length_b   1.000
_cell.length_c   1.000
_cell.angle_alpha   90.00
_cell.angle_beta   90.00
_cell.angle_gamma   90.00
#
_symmetry.space_group_name_H-M   'P 1'
#
loop_
_entity.id
_entity.type
_entity.pdbx_description
1 polymer ?
#
loop_
_entity_poly.entity_id
_entity_poly.type
_entity_poly.pdbx_seq_one_letter_code
_entity_poly.pdbx_strand_id
1 'polypeptide(L)'
;MNLFQSINDALSIALAEDENTLLFGEDVAFGGVFRCSMKLAEMYGGHRVFNTPLSEQGIMGFAIGCAAEGMRPIAEIQFADYVFPAFDQMVNEAAKYRYRDGACGRHVGGLTVRMPCGAVGHGALYHSQSPESLFTHVPGFRVIMPRSPLQAKGLLLAAIRSNDPCIFMEPKVLYRAAVEQVPVAPYELPLSKAEVVKQGRDVTVVSYGQPLYICLNAIKQAEQDLGVSIELVDLRTIYPWDKETVFRSVQKTGRCMVVHESMVNAGVGAEVAAAVQEDPSTFVRLEAPVVRVAGWSTPTPLLFERFNVPDVANIKALTSSDPNLVKELGPAFQKYNEEQFTTVKLPGGSEPVLVSSHNSLGDGRYYDVESSTSFEFDHATQKASGAQSYSLESKHSDLVKSTLKSLGAYVKEHFPNAAYGVYPIEEDSKLAIIIVANKYSPNNFWNGRWRSLYMFDPSGSSLEGSLRVDVHYYEDGNVRLVTNKAVTASIPSATGSGIAKEIATVEKKYQEELNKGFNSLSEGAFKGLRRQLPVTRQKIEWDKVASYRLGQDIGGGSSRR
;
A
#
# COMPACT_ATOMS: atom_id res chain seq x y z
N MET A 1 -25.00 21.90 -16.09
CA MET A 1 -25.07 20.77 -17.06
C MET A 1 -24.71 19.48 -16.33
N ASN A 2 -25.29 18.35 -16.74
CA ASN A 2 -24.77 17.04 -16.33
C ASN A 2 -23.58 16.62 -17.22
N LEU A 3 -22.98 15.46 -16.95
CA LEU A 3 -21.76 15.04 -17.65
C LEU A 3 -22.03 14.80 -19.15
N PHE A 4 -23.09 14.08 -19.53
CA PHE A 4 -23.37 13.84 -20.96
C PHE A 4 -23.70 15.13 -21.71
N GLN A 5 -24.40 16.07 -21.07
CA GLN A 5 -24.68 17.39 -21.64
C GLN A 5 -23.40 18.20 -21.85
N SER A 6 -22.44 18.11 -20.93
CA SER A 6 -21.17 18.83 -21.04
C SER A 6 -20.28 18.25 -22.14
N ILE A 7 -20.34 16.93 -22.34
CA ILE A 7 -19.70 16.27 -23.49
C ILE A 7 -20.38 16.71 -24.79
N ASN A 8 -21.71 16.69 -24.86
CA ASN A 8 -22.45 17.16 -26.02
C ASN A 8 -22.12 18.60 -26.39
N ASP A 9 -22.04 19.48 -25.38
CA ASP A 9 -21.67 20.88 -25.55
C ASP A 9 -20.24 21.05 -26.09
N ALA A 10 -19.27 20.29 -25.55
CA ALA A 10 -17.90 20.26 -26.08
C ALA A 10 -17.83 19.75 -27.54
N LEU A 11 -18.58 18.70 -27.87
CA LEU A 11 -18.65 18.18 -29.25
C LEU A 11 -19.26 19.21 -30.21
N SER A 12 -20.33 19.88 -29.79
CA SER A 12 -20.99 20.92 -30.59
C SER A 12 -20.04 22.10 -30.84
N ILE A 13 -19.30 22.54 -29.82
CA ILE A 13 -18.28 23.59 -29.96
C ILE A 13 -17.21 23.16 -30.96
N ALA A 14 -16.64 21.97 -30.81
CA ALA A 14 -15.59 21.47 -31.70
C ALA A 14 -16.06 21.36 -33.16
N LEU A 15 -17.30 20.90 -33.38
CA LEU A 15 -17.90 20.86 -34.71
C LEU A 15 -18.15 22.27 -35.28
N ALA A 16 -18.54 23.24 -34.44
CA ALA A 16 -18.76 24.61 -34.89
C ALA A 16 -17.48 25.36 -35.25
N GLU A 17 -16.39 25.11 -34.54
CA GLU A 17 -15.13 25.87 -34.68
C GLU A 17 -14.22 25.35 -35.81
N ASP A 18 -14.27 24.06 -36.13
CA ASP A 18 -13.41 23.45 -37.15
C ASP A 18 -14.21 22.55 -38.08
N GLU A 19 -14.26 22.91 -39.37
CA GLU A 19 -14.95 22.16 -40.43
C GLU A 19 -14.37 20.75 -40.65
N ASN A 20 -13.11 20.52 -40.25
CA ASN A 20 -12.45 19.22 -40.37
C ASN A 20 -12.78 18.26 -39.22
N THR A 21 -13.54 18.72 -38.21
CA THR A 21 -13.96 17.85 -37.11
C THR A 21 -15.06 16.90 -37.59
N LEU A 22 -14.91 15.60 -37.32
CA LEU A 22 -15.91 14.58 -37.62
C LEU A 22 -16.29 13.87 -36.32
N LEU A 23 -17.54 13.43 -36.21
CA LEU A 23 -18.02 12.58 -35.12
C LEU A 23 -18.70 11.35 -35.70
N PHE A 24 -18.16 10.18 -35.42
CA PHE A 24 -18.71 8.94 -35.96
C PHE A 24 -18.50 7.77 -35.00
N GLY A 25 -19.35 6.77 -35.17
CA GLY A 25 -19.36 5.54 -34.39
C GLY A 25 -20.71 4.85 -34.55
N GLU A 26 -20.97 3.86 -33.73
CA GLU A 26 -22.26 3.18 -33.72
C GLU A 26 -23.32 4.08 -33.09
N ASP A 27 -24.46 4.25 -33.77
CA ASP A 27 -25.65 4.92 -33.22
C ASP A 27 -25.51 6.41 -32.87
N VAL A 28 -24.38 7.06 -33.22
CA VAL A 28 -24.13 8.47 -32.89
C VAL A 28 -25.09 9.44 -33.58
N ALA A 29 -25.64 9.11 -34.75
CA ALA A 29 -26.42 10.04 -35.57
C ALA A 29 -27.77 10.39 -34.92
N PHE A 30 -28.43 9.46 -34.23
CA PHE A 30 -29.67 9.77 -33.48
C PHE A 30 -29.41 10.40 -32.11
N GLY A 31 -28.14 10.49 -31.71
CA GLY A 31 -27.69 11.07 -30.45
C GLY A 31 -26.88 10.14 -29.54
N GLY A 32 -26.62 8.91 -29.97
CA GLY A 32 -25.89 7.90 -29.21
C GLY A 32 -26.71 7.28 -28.09
N VAL A 33 -26.35 6.06 -27.68
CA VAL A 33 -27.06 5.32 -26.63
C VAL A 33 -27.05 6.05 -25.27
N PHE A 34 -26.01 6.86 -25.01
CA PHE A 34 -25.88 7.70 -23.81
C PHE A 34 -26.33 9.16 -23.98
N ARG A 35 -26.82 9.54 -25.17
CA ARG A 35 -27.29 10.90 -25.50
C ARG A 35 -26.19 11.97 -25.63
N CYS A 36 -24.91 11.56 -25.74
CA CYS A 36 -23.77 12.48 -25.86
C CYS A 36 -23.73 13.24 -27.19
N SER A 37 -24.33 12.73 -28.28
CA SER A 37 -24.31 13.37 -29.60
C SER A 37 -25.67 13.89 -30.05
N MET A 38 -26.61 14.05 -29.11
CA MET A 38 -27.97 14.51 -29.39
C MET A 38 -27.99 15.79 -30.24
N LYS A 39 -28.82 15.78 -31.28
CA LYS A 39 -29.04 16.88 -32.24
C LYS A 39 -27.83 17.32 -33.06
N LEU A 40 -26.64 16.73 -32.88
CA LEU A 40 -25.44 17.15 -33.61
C LEU A 40 -25.55 16.83 -35.10
N ALA A 41 -26.12 15.69 -35.49
CA ALA A 41 -26.34 15.36 -36.89
C ALA A 41 -27.35 16.28 -37.59
N GLU A 42 -28.38 16.73 -36.87
CA GLU A 42 -29.34 17.73 -37.37
C GLU A 42 -28.67 19.09 -37.58
N MET A 43 -27.77 19.50 -36.68
CA MET A 43 -27.11 20.81 -36.71
C MET A 43 -25.95 20.88 -37.72
N TYR A 44 -25.14 19.83 -37.83
CA TYR A 44 -23.90 19.83 -38.63
C TYR A 44 -23.95 18.92 -39.87
N GLY A 45 -25.04 18.17 -40.05
CA GLY A 45 -25.28 17.33 -41.21
C GLY A 45 -24.62 15.94 -41.15
N GLY A 46 -25.19 15.00 -41.91
CA GLY A 46 -24.74 13.60 -41.98
C GLY A 46 -23.38 13.38 -42.65
N HIS A 47 -22.74 14.43 -43.18
CA HIS A 47 -21.38 14.36 -43.70
C HIS A 47 -20.31 14.57 -42.59
N ARG A 48 -20.72 15.10 -41.43
CA ARG A 48 -19.83 15.34 -40.28
C ARG A 48 -20.19 14.52 -39.05
N VAL A 49 -21.46 14.18 -38.89
CA VAL A 49 -21.95 13.35 -37.78
C VAL A 49 -22.73 12.17 -38.34
N PHE A 50 -22.17 10.96 -38.28
CA PHE A 50 -22.74 9.80 -38.98
C PHE A 50 -22.45 8.46 -38.30
N ASN A 51 -23.33 7.48 -38.58
CA ASN A 51 -23.17 6.11 -38.10
C ASN A 51 -22.15 5.34 -38.94
N THR A 52 -21.38 4.48 -38.28
CA THR A 52 -20.54 3.47 -38.93
C THR A 52 -21.24 2.11 -38.96
N PRO A 53 -20.77 1.15 -39.78
CA PRO A 53 -21.05 -0.27 -39.53
C PRO A 53 -20.60 -0.69 -38.12
N LEU A 54 -21.19 -1.77 -37.61
CA LEU A 54 -20.90 -2.33 -36.29
C LEU A 54 -19.57 -3.10 -36.33
N SER A 55 -18.46 -2.37 -36.21
CA SER A 55 -17.11 -2.92 -36.27
C SER A 55 -16.08 -1.93 -35.71
N GLU A 56 -15.66 -2.13 -34.46
CA GLU A 56 -14.76 -1.21 -33.75
C GLU A 56 -13.39 -1.09 -34.42
N GLN A 57 -12.85 -2.19 -34.97
CA GLN A 57 -11.62 -2.15 -35.77
C GLN A 57 -11.77 -1.26 -37.02
N GLY A 58 -12.95 -1.28 -37.64
CA GLY A 58 -13.26 -0.48 -38.81
C GLY A 58 -13.41 1.00 -38.45
N ILE A 59 -14.10 1.29 -37.34
CA ILE A 59 -14.21 2.64 -36.76
C ILE A 59 -12.81 3.22 -36.55
N MET A 60 -11.91 2.48 -35.90
CA MET A 60 -10.56 2.97 -35.64
C MET A 60 -9.69 3.08 -36.89
N GLY A 61 -9.72 2.09 -37.79
CA GLY A 61 -8.99 2.18 -39.05
C GLY A 61 -9.40 3.40 -39.88
N PHE A 62 -10.71 3.66 -39.94
CA PHE A 62 -11.26 4.84 -40.60
C PHE A 62 -10.82 6.14 -39.92
N ALA A 63 -10.88 6.21 -38.59
CA ALA A 63 -10.45 7.38 -37.84
C ALA A 63 -8.95 7.69 -38.04
N ILE A 64 -8.10 6.66 -38.06
CA ILE A 64 -6.67 6.81 -38.35
C ILE A 64 -6.46 7.38 -39.75
N GLY A 65 -7.18 6.86 -40.75
CA GLY A 65 -7.13 7.38 -42.12
C GLY A 65 -7.53 8.86 -42.20
N CYS A 66 -8.66 9.24 -41.58
CA CYS A 66 -9.10 10.63 -41.51
C CYS A 66 -8.05 11.53 -40.86
N ALA A 67 -7.50 11.14 -39.71
CA ALA A 67 -6.51 11.93 -39.00
C ALA A 67 -5.20 12.07 -39.80
N ALA A 68 -4.79 11.02 -40.51
CA ALA A 68 -3.61 11.04 -41.38
C ALA A 68 -3.76 12.02 -42.56
N GLU A 69 -4.99 12.22 -43.04
CA GLU A 69 -5.34 13.21 -44.07
C GLU A 69 -5.62 14.62 -43.48
N GLY A 70 -5.32 14.85 -42.19
CA GLY A 70 -5.42 16.16 -41.55
C GLY A 70 -6.79 16.50 -40.97
N MET A 71 -7.74 15.55 -40.96
CA MET A 71 -9.04 15.74 -40.30
C MET A 71 -8.89 15.62 -38.76
N ARG A 72 -9.91 16.04 -38.02
CA ARG A 72 -9.98 15.88 -36.55
C ARG A 72 -11.09 14.90 -36.17
N PRO A 73 -10.88 13.58 -36.35
CA PRO A 73 -11.91 12.58 -36.10
C PRO A 73 -12.11 12.34 -34.60
N ILE A 74 -13.38 12.38 -34.21
CA ILE A 74 -13.87 12.00 -32.89
C ILE A 74 -14.60 10.66 -33.07
N ALA A 75 -13.88 9.57 -32.81
CA ALA A 75 -14.42 8.22 -32.91
C ALA A 75 -15.08 7.82 -31.58
N GLU A 76 -16.32 7.35 -31.62
CA GLU A 76 -17.01 6.78 -30.45
C GLU A 76 -16.95 5.26 -30.50
N ILE A 77 -16.35 4.65 -29.48
CA ILE A 77 -16.50 3.23 -29.17
C ILE A 77 -17.60 3.13 -28.11
N GLN A 78 -18.66 2.36 -28.40
CA GLN A 78 -19.93 2.45 -27.65
C GLN A 78 -19.78 2.09 -26.16
N PHE A 79 -18.86 1.17 -25.82
CA PHE A 79 -18.42 0.89 -24.45
C PHE A 79 -16.92 0.59 -24.47
N ALA A 80 -16.18 1.00 -23.43
CA ALA A 80 -14.76 0.67 -23.29
C ALA A 80 -14.52 -0.85 -23.31
N ASP A 81 -15.50 -1.64 -22.88
CA ASP A 81 -15.53 -3.09 -22.95
C ASP A 81 -15.44 -3.65 -24.39
N TYR A 82 -15.79 -2.85 -25.40
CA TYR A 82 -15.81 -3.23 -26.82
C TYR A 82 -14.61 -2.68 -27.59
N VAL A 83 -13.64 -2.07 -26.93
CA VAL A 83 -12.45 -1.51 -27.61
C VAL A 83 -11.49 -2.58 -28.12
N PHE A 84 -11.57 -3.81 -27.60
CA PHE A 84 -10.59 -4.87 -27.86
C PHE A 84 -10.43 -5.28 -29.33
N PRO A 85 -11.49 -5.36 -30.16
CA PRO A 85 -11.33 -5.56 -31.60
C PRO A 85 -10.51 -4.46 -32.28
N ALA A 86 -10.59 -3.22 -31.79
CA ALA A 86 -9.83 -2.08 -32.30
C ALA A 86 -8.42 -1.95 -31.70
N PHE A 87 -8.04 -2.83 -30.77
CA PHE A 87 -6.79 -2.68 -30.01
C PHE A 87 -5.56 -2.71 -30.91
N ASP A 88 -5.58 -3.51 -31.98
CA ASP A 88 -4.50 -3.55 -32.97
C ASP A 88 -4.34 -2.20 -33.68
N GLN A 89 -5.43 -1.61 -34.19
CA GLN A 89 -5.39 -0.29 -34.82
C GLN A 89 -4.95 0.79 -33.85
N MET A 90 -5.34 0.71 -32.58
CA MET A 90 -4.89 1.68 -31.59
C MET A 90 -3.39 1.53 -31.30
N VAL A 91 -2.94 0.33 -30.94
CA VAL A 91 -1.58 0.10 -30.42
C VAL A 91 -0.51 0.03 -31.51
N ASN A 92 -0.80 -0.67 -32.62
CA ASN A 92 0.19 -0.91 -33.66
C ASN A 92 0.19 0.18 -34.73
N GLU A 93 -0.95 0.84 -34.96
CA GLU A 93 -1.08 1.87 -35.98
C GLU A 93 -1.09 3.28 -35.38
N ALA A 94 -2.15 3.66 -34.65
CA ALA A 94 -2.34 5.04 -34.19
C ALA A 94 -1.23 5.53 -33.26
N ALA A 95 -0.92 4.77 -32.20
CA ALA A 95 0.07 5.15 -31.19
C ALA A 95 1.47 5.37 -31.79
N LYS A 96 1.82 4.59 -32.81
CA LYS A 96 3.14 4.58 -33.43
C LYS A 96 3.22 5.44 -34.70
N TYR A 97 2.10 5.98 -35.18
CA TYR A 97 2.01 6.59 -36.51
C TYR A 97 3.04 7.71 -36.72
N ARG A 98 3.08 8.70 -35.81
CA ARG A 98 4.04 9.81 -35.92
C ARG A 98 5.48 9.30 -35.81
N TYR A 99 5.72 8.36 -34.88
CA TYR A 99 7.06 7.81 -34.66
C TYR A 99 7.59 7.04 -35.87
N ARG A 100 6.76 6.20 -36.51
CA ARG A 100 7.15 5.42 -37.69
C ARG A 100 7.37 6.28 -38.93
N ASP A 101 6.67 7.40 -39.04
CA ASP A 101 6.74 8.28 -40.21
C ASP A 101 7.98 9.18 -40.18
N GLY A 102 8.49 9.49 -38.99
CA GLY A 102 9.78 10.15 -38.81
C GLY A 102 9.84 11.52 -39.51
N ALA A 103 10.74 11.66 -40.47
CA ALA A 103 10.97 12.93 -41.18
C ALA A 103 9.92 13.24 -42.26
N CYS A 104 9.04 12.28 -42.60
CA CYS A 104 7.98 12.47 -43.60
C CYS A 104 6.82 13.34 -43.08
N GLY A 105 6.74 13.55 -41.76
CA GLY A 105 5.88 14.55 -41.12
C GLY A 105 4.40 14.19 -40.95
N ARG A 106 3.95 13.01 -41.40
CA ARG A 106 2.58 12.53 -41.21
C ARG A 106 2.34 12.10 -39.76
N HIS A 107 1.12 12.32 -39.30
CA HIS A 107 0.71 11.99 -37.95
C HIS A 107 -0.79 11.78 -37.88
N VAL A 108 -1.25 11.15 -36.81
CA VAL A 108 -2.68 11.04 -36.45
C VAL A 108 -3.06 11.98 -35.31
N GLY A 109 -2.35 13.11 -35.21
CA GLY A 109 -2.72 14.20 -34.32
C GLY A 109 -4.13 14.71 -34.59
N GLY A 110 -4.87 15.06 -33.56
CA GLY A 110 -6.29 15.44 -33.67
C GLY A 110 -7.27 14.27 -33.60
N LEU A 111 -6.80 13.02 -33.62
CA LEU A 111 -7.63 11.85 -33.32
C LEU A 111 -8.03 11.83 -31.85
N THR A 112 -9.34 11.80 -31.58
CA THR A 112 -9.89 11.57 -30.24
C THR A 112 -10.80 10.35 -30.25
N VAL A 113 -10.48 9.36 -29.41
CA VAL A 113 -11.29 8.14 -29.22
C VAL A 113 -12.05 8.28 -27.91
N ARG A 114 -13.37 8.40 -27.98
CA ARG A 114 -14.25 8.48 -26.81
C ARG A 114 -14.81 7.10 -26.49
N MET A 115 -14.86 6.74 -25.22
CA MET A 115 -15.48 5.48 -24.77
C MET A 115 -16.09 5.58 -23.37
N PRO A 116 -17.36 5.16 -23.18
CA PRO A 116 -17.96 5.01 -21.86
C PRO A 116 -17.30 3.88 -21.06
N CYS A 117 -16.78 4.15 -19.86
CA CYS A 117 -16.03 3.20 -19.03
C CYS A 117 -16.57 3.11 -17.60
N GLY A 118 -16.03 2.17 -16.83
CA GLY A 118 -16.27 2.02 -15.40
C GLY A 118 -17.59 1.33 -15.04
N ALA A 119 -17.72 0.95 -13.77
CA ALA A 119 -18.86 0.23 -13.21
C ALA A 119 -20.15 1.09 -13.15
N VAL A 120 -21.32 0.44 -13.16
CA VAL A 120 -22.63 1.12 -13.19
C VAL A 120 -23.67 0.57 -12.21
N GLY A 121 -23.32 -0.42 -11.39
CA GLY A 121 -24.22 -1.06 -10.43
C GLY A 121 -24.86 -2.37 -10.96
N HIS A 122 -24.85 -2.59 -12.27
CA HIS A 122 -25.44 -3.76 -12.92
C HIS A 122 -24.88 -4.05 -14.33
N GLY A 123 -23.64 -3.61 -14.63
CA GLY A 123 -23.05 -3.74 -15.97
C GLY A 123 -22.34 -5.08 -16.23
N ALA A 124 -22.05 -5.84 -15.17
CA ALA A 124 -21.44 -7.15 -15.24
C ALA A 124 -20.15 -7.17 -16.09
N LEU A 125 -19.98 -8.20 -16.92
CA LEU A 125 -18.71 -8.49 -17.60
C LEU A 125 -18.36 -7.49 -18.71
N TYR A 126 -19.36 -6.91 -19.38
CA TYR A 126 -19.19 -6.23 -20.66
C TYR A 126 -19.77 -4.82 -20.70
N HIS A 127 -20.26 -4.29 -19.57
CA HIS A 127 -20.65 -2.88 -19.43
C HIS A 127 -20.07 -2.27 -18.15
N SER A 128 -18.94 -2.76 -17.63
CA SER A 128 -18.34 -2.25 -16.38
C SER A 128 -16.81 -2.11 -16.43
N GLN A 129 -16.16 -2.44 -17.55
CA GLN A 129 -14.70 -2.44 -17.58
C GLN A 129 -14.10 -1.03 -17.57
N SER A 130 -12.93 -0.94 -16.95
CA SER A 130 -12.05 0.23 -16.98
C SER A 130 -10.65 -0.23 -17.48
N PRO A 131 -10.44 -0.27 -18.80
CA PRO A 131 -9.22 -0.83 -19.42
C PRO A 131 -8.08 0.19 -19.58
N GLU A 132 -8.05 1.28 -18.83
CA GLU A 132 -7.06 2.36 -18.99
C GLU A 132 -5.62 1.85 -18.93
N SER A 133 -5.33 0.87 -18.07
CA SER A 133 -3.98 0.35 -17.84
C SER A 133 -3.35 -0.19 -19.13
N LEU A 134 -4.14 -0.82 -19.99
CA LEU A 134 -3.70 -1.36 -21.28
C LEU A 134 -3.18 -0.26 -22.21
N PHE A 135 -3.83 0.91 -22.19
CA PHE A 135 -3.45 2.05 -23.01
C PHE A 135 -2.33 2.88 -22.40
N THR A 136 -2.23 2.94 -21.07
CA THR A 136 -1.13 3.63 -20.39
C THR A 136 0.22 2.93 -20.58
N HIS A 137 0.22 1.63 -20.88
CA HIS A 137 1.43 0.86 -21.17
C HIS A 137 2.00 1.14 -22.56
N VAL A 138 1.22 1.73 -23.47
CA VAL A 138 1.61 1.94 -24.87
C VAL A 138 1.92 3.42 -25.10
N PRO A 139 3.19 3.78 -25.36
CA PRO A 139 3.56 5.15 -25.70
C PRO A 139 2.89 5.60 -27.00
N GLY A 140 2.37 6.82 -27.02
CA GLY A 140 1.82 7.46 -28.21
C GLY A 140 0.45 8.10 -28.01
N PHE A 141 -0.37 7.54 -27.10
CA PHE A 141 -1.65 8.14 -26.72
C PHE A 141 -1.53 9.04 -25.50
N ARG A 142 -2.47 9.98 -25.38
CA ARG A 142 -2.85 10.58 -24.10
C ARG A 142 -4.12 9.91 -23.58
N VAL A 143 -4.10 9.37 -22.37
CA VAL A 143 -5.24 8.69 -21.74
C VAL A 143 -5.84 9.60 -20.68
N ILE A 144 -7.10 9.99 -20.85
CA ILE A 144 -7.77 11.02 -20.06
C ILE A 144 -9.08 10.48 -19.51
N MET A 145 -9.37 10.75 -18.23
CA MET A 145 -10.62 10.37 -17.58
C MET A 145 -11.11 11.50 -16.65
N PRO A 146 -12.17 12.24 -17.03
CA PRO A 146 -12.71 13.31 -16.21
C PRO A 146 -13.52 12.75 -15.04
N ARG A 147 -13.58 13.47 -13.92
CA ARG A 147 -14.48 13.15 -12.79
C ARG A 147 -15.79 13.95 -12.79
N SER A 148 -15.93 14.99 -13.61
CA SER A 148 -17.04 15.95 -13.48
C SER A 148 -17.48 16.60 -14.80
N PRO A 149 -18.70 17.16 -14.87
CA PRO A 149 -19.17 17.90 -16.04
C PRO A 149 -18.25 19.05 -16.45
N LEU A 150 -17.76 19.86 -15.48
CA LEU A 150 -16.84 20.96 -15.76
C LEU A 150 -15.51 20.44 -16.31
N GLN A 151 -14.98 19.37 -15.74
CA GLN A 151 -13.74 18.80 -16.27
C GLN A 151 -13.93 18.18 -17.66
N ALA A 152 -15.04 17.48 -17.88
CA ALA A 152 -15.26 16.76 -19.13
C ALA A 152 -15.29 17.69 -20.32
N LYS A 153 -15.98 18.84 -20.23
CA LYS A 153 -15.97 19.83 -21.32
C LYS A 153 -14.56 20.36 -21.59
N GLY A 154 -13.87 20.84 -20.56
CA GLY A 154 -12.55 21.47 -20.73
C GLY A 154 -11.46 20.49 -21.19
N LEU A 155 -11.46 19.27 -20.66
CA LEU A 155 -10.50 18.23 -21.05
C LEU A 155 -10.83 17.64 -22.44
N LEU A 156 -12.11 17.51 -22.80
CA LEU A 156 -12.49 17.00 -24.12
C LEU A 156 -12.15 18.00 -25.22
N LEU A 157 -12.40 19.30 -25.02
CA LEU A 157 -11.96 20.34 -25.97
C LEU A 157 -10.44 20.33 -26.12
N ALA A 158 -9.69 20.23 -25.02
CA ALA A 158 -8.23 20.12 -25.06
C ALA A 158 -7.77 18.84 -25.78
N ALA A 159 -8.46 17.71 -25.59
CA ALA A 159 -8.16 16.44 -26.27
C ALA A 159 -8.41 16.55 -27.79
N ILE A 160 -9.55 17.12 -28.20
CA ILE A 160 -9.90 17.31 -29.61
C ILE A 160 -8.90 18.24 -30.29
N ARG A 161 -8.43 19.28 -29.60
CA ARG A 161 -7.45 20.26 -30.11
C ARG A 161 -5.99 19.80 -29.99
N SER A 162 -5.73 18.73 -29.23
CA SER A 162 -4.40 18.14 -29.10
C SER A 162 -3.88 17.67 -30.45
N ASN A 163 -2.61 17.93 -30.73
CA ASN A 163 -1.92 17.36 -31.87
C ASN A 163 -1.41 15.95 -31.60
N ASP A 164 -1.60 15.37 -30.41
CA ASP A 164 -1.36 13.96 -30.10
C ASP A 164 -2.69 13.19 -30.07
N PRO A 165 -2.72 11.90 -30.48
CA PRO A 165 -3.94 11.11 -30.41
C PRO A 165 -4.35 10.90 -28.95
N CYS A 166 -5.64 11.07 -28.67
CA CYS A 166 -6.21 11.05 -27.32
C CYS A 166 -7.24 9.93 -27.16
N ILE A 167 -7.22 9.28 -25.99
CA ILE A 167 -8.26 8.37 -25.51
C ILE A 167 -8.97 9.08 -24.37
N PHE A 168 -10.26 9.32 -24.55
CA PHE A 168 -11.11 10.01 -23.60
C PHE A 168 -12.13 9.03 -23.01
N MET A 169 -11.87 8.59 -21.80
CA MET A 169 -12.65 7.57 -21.10
C MET A 169 -13.68 8.23 -20.20
N GLU A 170 -14.95 7.93 -20.40
CA GLU A 170 -16.06 8.64 -19.77
C GLU A 170 -16.71 7.79 -18.69
N PRO A 171 -16.58 8.13 -17.39
CA PRO A 171 -17.18 7.32 -16.33
C PRO A 171 -18.70 7.33 -16.44
N LYS A 172 -19.28 6.27 -16.99
CA LYS A 172 -20.65 6.31 -17.52
C LYS A 172 -21.72 6.38 -16.44
N VAL A 173 -21.41 5.92 -15.23
CA VAL A 173 -22.24 6.12 -14.02
C VAL A 173 -22.46 7.61 -13.70
N LEU A 174 -21.53 8.48 -14.11
CA LEU A 174 -21.61 9.92 -13.87
C LEU A 174 -22.43 10.68 -14.92
N TYR A 175 -22.79 10.06 -16.06
CA TYR A 175 -23.48 10.75 -17.17
C TYR A 175 -24.69 11.58 -16.72
N ARG A 176 -25.51 10.99 -15.85
CA ARG A 176 -26.74 11.61 -15.32
C ARG A 176 -26.64 11.94 -13.83
N ALA A 177 -25.68 11.37 -13.12
CA ALA A 177 -25.53 11.54 -11.67
C ALA A 177 -24.82 12.85 -11.30
N ALA A 178 -23.81 13.27 -12.06
CA ALA A 178 -23.05 14.48 -11.76
C ALA A 178 -23.67 15.70 -12.47
N VAL A 179 -23.93 16.77 -11.72
CA VAL A 179 -24.46 18.05 -12.23
C VAL A 179 -23.65 19.19 -11.63
N GLU A 180 -23.12 20.06 -12.48
CA GLU A 180 -22.32 21.21 -12.07
C GLU A 180 -22.66 22.46 -12.89
N GLN A 181 -22.21 23.61 -12.40
CA GLN A 181 -22.18 24.85 -13.18
C GLN A 181 -21.04 24.78 -14.17
N VAL A 182 -21.38 24.72 -15.45
CA VAL A 182 -20.41 24.57 -16.55
C VAL A 182 -20.50 25.84 -17.41
N PRO A 183 -19.39 26.57 -17.62
CA PRO A 183 -19.37 27.74 -18.50
C PRO A 183 -19.91 27.40 -19.89
N VAL A 184 -20.76 28.25 -20.45
CA VAL A 184 -21.28 28.08 -21.82
C VAL A 184 -20.18 28.35 -22.86
N ALA A 185 -19.35 29.37 -22.63
CA ALA A 185 -18.21 29.66 -23.48
C ALA A 185 -17.21 28.49 -23.52
N PRO A 186 -16.46 28.31 -24.63
CA PRO A 186 -15.38 27.33 -24.69
C PRO A 186 -14.28 27.66 -23.67
N TYR A 187 -13.74 26.63 -23.04
CA TYR A 187 -12.55 26.70 -22.21
C TYR A 187 -11.81 25.36 -22.28
N GLU A 188 -10.53 25.38 -21.91
CA GLU A 188 -9.71 24.18 -21.83
C GLU A 188 -9.22 23.96 -20.42
N LEU A 189 -9.00 22.69 -20.07
CA LEU A 189 -8.19 22.32 -18.93
C LEU A 189 -6.91 21.66 -19.45
N PRO A 190 -5.75 21.95 -18.82
CA PRO A 190 -4.49 21.39 -19.28
C PRO A 190 -4.50 19.86 -19.18
N LEU A 191 -4.13 19.21 -20.29
CA LEU A 191 -3.83 17.78 -20.30
C LEU A 191 -2.54 17.52 -19.52
N SER A 192 -2.40 16.32 -18.96
CA SER A 192 -1.22 15.93 -18.17
C SER A 192 -0.97 16.80 -16.93
N LYS A 193 -2.05 17.40 -16.38
CA LYS A 193 -2.00 18.18 -15.14
C LYS A 193 -3.02 17.66 -14.14
N ALA A 194 -2.54 17.24 -12.98
CA ALA A 194 -3.39 16.79 -11.87
C ALA A 194 -3.98 17.98 -11.10
N GLU A 195 -5.02 17.71 -10.32
CA GLU A 195 -5.67 18.66 -9.42
C GLU A 195 -5.61 18.17 -7.98
N VAL A 196 -5.16 19.04 -7.08
CA VAL A 196 -5.35 18.81 -5.65
C VAL A 196 -6.76 19.26 -5.28
N VAL A 197 -7.69 18.31 -5.28
CA VAL A 197 -9.13 18.54 -5.02
C VAL A 197 -9.37 18.96 -3.56
N LYS A 198 -8.58 18.40 -2.64
CA LYS A 198 -8.64 18.74 -1.22
C LYS A 198 -7.22 18.76 -0.64
N GLN A 199 -6.90 19.82 0.09
CA GLN A 199 -5.63 19.92 0.81
C GLN A 199 -5.61 19.02 2.05
N GLY A 200 -4.44 18.45 2.35
CA GLY A 200 -4.17 17.72 3.59
C GLY A 200 -2.69 17.68 3.94
N ARG A 201 -2.37 17.03 5.05
CA ARG A 201 -0.99 17.01 5.61
C ARG A 201 -0.49 15.64 6.07
N ASP A 202 -1.38 14.66 6.26
CA ASP A 202 -1.00 13.37 6.89
C ASP A 202 -0.92 12.22 5.87
N VAL A 203 -1.80 12.22 4.85
CA VAL A 203 -1.84 11.19 3.79
C VAL A 203 -2.19 11.82 2.44
N THR A 204 -1.51 11.40 1.37
CA THR A 204 -1.88 11.70 -0.02
C THR A 204 -2.70 10.55 -0.58
N VAL A 205 -3.90 10.83 -1.08
CA VAL A 205 -4.73 9.90 -1.85
C VAL A 205 -4.73 10.33 -3.31
N VAL A 206 -4.28 9.46 -4.21
CA VAL A 206 -4.25 9.68 -5.66
C VAL A 206 -5.36 8.85 -6.29
N SER A 207 -6.18 9.46 -7.15
CA SER A 207 -7.26 8.77 -7.83
C SER A 207 -7.60 9.45 -9.17
N TYR A 208 -8.56 8.90 -9.92
CA TYR A 208 -9.11 9.47 -11.16
C TYR A 208 -10.53 8.95 -11.41
N GLY A 209 -11.32 9.66 -12.22
CA GLY A 209 -12.67 9.24 -12.61
C GLY A 209 -13.67 9.21 -11.44
N GLN A 210 -14.60 8.24 -11.47
CA GLN A 210 -15.64 8.11 -10.44
C GLN A 210 -15.12 7.80 -9.03
N PRO A 211 -14.05 7.01 -8.83
CA PRO A 211 -13.50 6.73 -7.51
C PRO A 211 -13.19 7.97 -6.64
N LEU A 212 -13.02 9.17 -7.23
CA LEU A 212 -12.86 10.42 -6.48
C LEU A 212 -14.03 10.70 -5.52
N TYR A 213 -15.26 10.39 -5.92
CA TYR A 213 -16.44 10.59 -5.07
C TYR A 213 -16.44 9.65 -3.86
N ILE A 214 -15.96 8.42 -4.07
CA ILE A 214 -15.78 7.43 -3.00
C ILE A 214 -14.69 7.89 -2.04
N CYS A 215 -13.57 8.38 -2.59
CA CYS A 215 -12.46 8.95 -1.80
C CYS A 215 -12.91 10.14 -0.96
N LEU A 216 -13.69 11.08 -1.51
CA LEU A 216 -14.20 12.24 -0.76
C LEU A 216 -15.05 11.82 0.44
N ASN A 217 -15.96 10.87 0.26
CA ASN A 217 -16.80 10.34 1.33
C ASN A 217 -15.95 9.62 2.39
N ALA A 218 -15.00 8.80 1.97
CA ALA A 218 -14.11 8.07 2.86
C ALA A 218 -13.19 8.99 3.66
N ILE A 219 -12.65 10.02 3.00
CA ILE A 219 -11.81 11.04 3.64
C ILE A 219 -12.62 11.76 4.72
N LYS A 220 -13.82 12.27 4.38
CA LYS A 220 -14.67 12.97 5.36
C LYS A 220 -14.88 12.13 6.62
N GLN A 221 -15.14 10.84 6.48
CA GLN A 221 -15.32 9.94 7.61
C GLN A 221 -14.01 9.67 8.36
N ALA A 222 -12.91 9.42 7.65
CA ALA A 222 -11.60 9.16 8.26
C ALA A 222 -11.07 10.37 9.04
N GLU A 223 -11.25 11.59 8.53
CA GLU A 223 -10.86 12.82 9.22
C GLU A 223 -11.68 13.02 10.52
N GLN A 224 -12.96 12.65 10.51
CA GLN A 224 -13.83 12.69 11.70
C GLN A 224 -13.44 11.64 12.74
N ASP A 225 -13.20 10.39 12.30
CA ASP A 225 -12.98 9.26 13.20
C ASP A 225 -11.56 9.23 13.79
N LEU A 226 -10.56 9.67 13.02
CA LEU A 226 -9.14 9.48 13.35
C LEU A 226 -8.39 10.78 13.59
N GLY A 227 -9.02 11.94 13.31
CA GLY A 227 -8.37 13.25 13.45
C GLY A 227 -7.21 13.48 12.47
N VAL A 228 -7.15 12.71 11.38
CA VAL A 228 -6.15 12.87 10.31
C VAL A 228 -6.60 13.92 9.30
N SER A 229 -5.67 14.42 8.50
CA SER A 229 -5.91 15.38 7.42
C SER A 229 -5.40 14.83 6.10
N ILE A 230 -6.33 14.50 5.20
CA ILE A 230 -6.02 13.77 3.96
C ILE A 230 -6.08 14.70 2.76
N GLU A 231 -5.01 14.65 1.97
CA GLU A 231 -4.90 15.31 0.67
C GLU A 231 -5.48 14.40 -0.42
N LEU A 232 -6.32 14.95 -1.30
CA LEU A 232 -6.90 14.21 -2.42
C LEU A 232 -6.43 14.81 -3.74
N VAL A 233 -5.77 13.99 -4.55
CA VAL A 233 -5.25 14.34 -5.88
C VAL A 233 -6.03 13.58 -6.95
N ASP A 234 -6.63 14.32 -7.87
CA ASP A 234 -7.25 13.80 -9.09
C ASP A 234 -6.24 13.89 -10.24
N LEU A 235 -5.85 12.76 -10.81
CA LEU A 235 -4.88 12.74 -11.91
C LEU A 235 -5.39 13.42 -13.18
N ARG A 236 -6.71 13.33 -13.46
CA ARG A 236 -7.38 13.73 -14.72
C ARG A 236 -6.83 13.03 -15.99
N THR A 237 -5.54 13.17 -16.26
CA THR A 237 -4.79 12.45 -17.29
C THR A 237 -4.00 11.33 -16.65
N ILE A 238 -4.29 10.11 -17.09
CA ILE A 238 -3.71 8.87 -16.57
C ILE A 238 -2.36 8.59 -17.26
N TYR A 239 -2.21 8.99 -18.53
CA TYR A 239 -0.93 8.93 -19.23
C TYR A 239 -0.80 10.04 -20.29
N PRO A 240 0.32 10.76 -20.36
CA PRO A 240 1.32 10.88 -19.30
C PRO A 240 0.72 11.64 -18.11
N TRP A 241 0.89 11.10 -16.90
CA TRP A 241 0.34 11.68 -15.66
C TRP A 241 1.30 12.69 -15.02
N ASP A 242 0.75 13.58 -14.20
CA ASP A 242 1.47 14.67 -13.55
C ASP A 242 2.25 14.18 -12.31
N LYS A 243 3.43 13.61 -12.56
CA LYS A 243 4.34 13.14 -11.50
C LYS A 243 4.68 14.24 -10.50
N GLU A 244 4.91 15.46 -10.98
CA GLU A 244 5.34 16.59 -10.14
C GLU A 244 4.32 16.92 -9.04
N THR A 245 3.05 17.04 -9.40
CA THR A 245 1.99 17.34 -8.42
C THR A 245 1.87 16.23 -7.38
N VAL A 246 1.91 14.96 -7.79
CA VAL A 246 1.83 13.82 -6.88
C VAL A 246 3.06 13.74 -5.97
N PHE A 247 4.27 13.90 -6.52
CA PHE A 247 5.51 13.82 -5.73
C PHE A 247 5.56 14.94 -4.69
N ARG A 248 5.16 16.16 -5.05
CA ARG A 248 5.04 17.27 -4.10
C ARG A 248 4.04 16.98 -2.98
N SER A 249 2.90 16.38 -3.31
CA SER A 249 1.90 15.94 -2.35
C SER A 249 2.48 14.90 -1.38
N VAL A 250 3.14 13.87 -1.91
CA VAL A 250 3.74 12.80 -1.10
C VAL A 250 4.89 13.31 -0.25
N GLN A 251 5.73 14.23 -0.75
CA GLN A 251 6.78 14.86 0.05
C GLN A 251 6.19 15.61 1.25
N LYS A 252 5.06 16.29 1.06
CA LYS A 252 4.34 16.98 2.13
C LYS A 252 3.82 15.98 3.17
N THR A 253 3.10 14.94 2.74
CA THR A 253 2.35 14.05 3.64
C THR A 253 3.14 12.87 4.19
N GLY A 254 4.21 12.44 3.52
CA GLY A 254 5.00 11.26 3.88
C GLY A 254 4.28 9.91 3.71
N ARG A 255 3.00 9.89 3.33
CA ARG A 255 2.21 8.66 3.07
C ARG A 255 1.42 8.81 1.78
N CYS A 256 1.29 7.72 1.03
CA CYS A 256 0.59 7.70 -0.25
C CYS A 256 -0.33 6.48 -0.37
N MET A 257 -1.53 6.69 -0.90
CA MET A 257 -2.48 5.66 -1.30
C MET A 257 -3.00 5.95 -2.70
N VAL A 258 -3.10 4.93 -3.54
CA VAL A 258 -3.69 5.06 -4.89
C VAL A 258 -5.00 4.29 -4.96
N VAL A 259 -6.06 4.93 -5.45
CA VAL A 259 -7.41 4.37 -5.51
C VAL A 259 -7.95 4.40 -6.93
N HIS A 260 -8.35 3.25 -7.48
CA HIS A 260 -8.97 3.16 -8.80
C HIS A 260 -9.91 1.95 -8.93
N GLU A 261 -10.94 2.00 -9.77
CA GLU A 261 -11.91 0.90 -9.90
C GLU A 261 -11.40 -0.30 -10.72
N SER A 262 -10.41 -0.09 -11.60
CA SER A 262 -9.82 -1.17 -12.41
C SER A 262 -9.09 -2.22 -11.54
N MET A 263 -8.73 -3.34 -12.14
CA MET A 263 -8.12 -4.49 -11.44
C MET A 263 -6.78 -4.11 -10.80
N VAL A 264 -6.51 -4.69 -9.61
CA VAL A 264 -5.30 -4.41 -8.83
C VAL A 264 -4.02 -4.94 -9.49
N ASN A 265 -4.11 -6.00 -10.29
CA ASN A 265 -2.95 -6.56 -11.01
C ASN A 265 -2.62 -5.69 -12.22
N ALA A 266 -1.39 -5.15 -12.26
CA ALA A 266 -0.91 -4.28 -13.34
C ALA A 266 -1.83 -3.08 -13.65
N GLY A 267 -2.69 -2.68 -12.70
CA GLY A 267 -3.47 -1.46 -12.79
C GLY A 267 -2.58 -0.22 -12.65
N VAL A 268 -3.13 0.95 -12.97
CA VAL A 268 -2.43 2.25 -12.92
C VAL A 268 -1.81 2.50 -11.54
N GLY A 269 -2.45 2.03 -10.47
CA GLY A 269 -1.92 2.17 -9.13
C GLY A 269 -0.54 1.53 -8.93
N ALA A 270 -0.18 0.50 -9.72
CA ALA A 270 1.15 -0.10 -9.67
C ALA A 270 2.22 0.84 -10.21
N GLU A 271 1.99 1.49 -11.35
CA GLU A 271 2.91 2.48 -11.96
C GLU A 271 3.08 3.69 -11.04
N VAL A 272 1.98 4.24 -10.51
CA VAL A 272 2.05 5.39 -9.60
C VAL A 272 2.80 5.03 -8.32
N ALA A 273 2.53 3.86 -7.74
CA ALA A 273 3.21 3.40 -6.53
C ALA A 273 4.70 3.15 -6.75
N ALA A 274 5.09 2.58 -7.90
CA ALA A 274 6.50 2.37 -8.26
C ALA A 274 7.21 3.71 -8.44
N ALA A 275 6.65 4.62 -9.24
CA ALA A 275 7.24 5.93 -9.49
C ALA A 275 7.44 6.76 -8.21
N VAL A 276 6.49 6.70 -7.27
CA VAL A 276 6.61 7.36 -5.95
C VAL A 276 7.70 6.73 -5.08
N GLN A 277 7.96 5.42 -5.20
CA GLN A 277 9.01 4.75 -4.43
C GLN A 277 10.40 4.88 -5.08
N GLU A 278 10.47 5.00 -6.40
CA GLU A 278 11.72 5.14 -7.15
C GLU A 278 12.28 6.56 -7.12
N ASP A 279 11.42 7.58 -7.04
CA ASP A 279 11.86 8.96 -7.01
C ASP A 279 12.61 9.29 -5.70
N PRO A 280 13.85 9.80 -5.76
CA PRO A 280 14.66 10.05 -4.57
C PRO A 280 14.02 11.05 -3.59
N SER A 281 13.23 12.01 -4.09
CA SER A 281 12.64 13.07 -3.27
C SER A 281 11.48 12.56 -2.43
N THR A 282 10.72 11.58 -2.93
CA THR A 282 9.63 10.92 -2.21
C THR A 282 10.12 9.72 -1.41
N PHE A 283 11.08 8.95 -1.91
CA PHE A 283 11.60 7.75 -1.24
C PHE A 283 12.07 8.02 0.19
N VAL A 284 12.90 9.06 0.38
CA VAL A 284 13.42 9.45 1.71
C VAL A 284 12.35 10.01 2.65
N ARG A 285 11.17 10.32 2.12
CA ARG A 285 10.07 10.95 2.85
C ARG A 285 8.93 9.98 3.17
N LEU A 286 8.91 8.78 2.57
CA LEU A 286 7.89 7.77 2.83
C LEU A 286 8.00 7.22 4.26
N GLU A 287 6.96 7.48 5.05
CA GLU A 287 6.79 6.99 6.42
C GLU A 287 6.06 5.63 6.46
N ALA A 288 5.48 5.20 5.34
CA ALA A 288 4.82 3.91 5.15
C ALA A 288 4.87 3.48 3.67
N PRO A 289 4.77 2.17 3.36
CA PRO A 289 4.65 1.69 1.98
C PRO A 289 3.45 2.31 1.27
N VAL A 290 3.57 2.56 -0.03
CA VAL A 290 2.45 3.04 -0.84
C VAL A 290 1.39 1.94 -0.95
N VAL A 291 0.16 2.24 -0.53
CA VAL A 291 -0.95 1.28 -0.58
C VAL A 291 -1.80 1.49 -1.83
N ARG A 292 -2.37 0.40 -2.36
CA ARG A 292 -3.26 0.43 -3.51
C ARG A 292 -4.62 -0.14 -3.15
N VAL A 293 -5.67 0.63 -3.37
CA VAL A 293 -7.06 0.19 -3.25
C VAL A 293 -7.64 0.10 -4.65
N ALA A 294 -7.97 -1.11 -5.06
CA ALA A 294 -8.39 -1.36 -6.43
C ALA A 294 -9.41 -2.50 -6.52
N GLY A 295 -10.03 -2.62 -7.69
CA GLY A 295 -10.84 -3.79 -8.02
C GLY A 295 -10.04 -5.08 -7.92
N TRP A 296 -10.71 -6.19 -7.61
CA TRP A 296 -10.04 -7.49 -7.53
C TRP A 296 -9.59 -7.95 -8.93
N SER A 297 -8.61 -8.84 -8.97
CA SER A 297 -8.10 -9.46 -10.21
C SER A 297 -9.07 -10.51 -10.75
N THR A 298 -10.33 -10.13 -10.96
CA THR A 298 -11.43 -10.97 -11.42
C THR A 298 -12.31 -10.21 -12.41
N PRO A 299 -12.99 -10.89 -13.35
CA PRO A 299 -14.01 -10.24 -14.18
C PRO A 299 -15.09 -9.60 -13.31
N THR A 300 -15.61 -8.44 -13.74
CA THR A 300 -16.62 -7.70 -12.96
C THR A 300 -17.93 -8.49 -12.85
N PRO A 301 -18.35 -8.90 -11.64
CA PRO A 301 -19.53 -9.73 -11.45
C PRO A 301 -20.83 -8.89 -11.46
N LEU A 302 -21.95 -9.48 -11.88
CA LEU A 302 -23.26 -8.82 -11.84
C LEU A 302 -23.76 -8.61 -10.39
N LEU A 303 -23.99 -9.71 -9.66
CA LEU A 303 -24.56 -9.66 -8.30
C LEU A 303 -23.56 -9.11 -7.27
N PHE A 304 -22.27 -9.36 -7.48
CA PHE A 304 -21.21 -9.06 -6.53
C PHE A 304 -20.43 -7.78 -6.87
N GLU A 305 -20.93 -6.91 -7.76
CA GLU A 305 -20.18 -5.72 -8.21
C GLU A 305 -19.76 -4.84 -7.03
N ARG A 306 -20.65 -4.69 -6.03
CA ARG A 306 -20.37 -3.93 -4.78
C ARG A 306 -19.23 -4.49 -3.94
N PHE A 307 -18.92 -5.78 -4.04
CA PHE A 307 -17.78 -6.38 -3.33
C PHE A 307 -16.46 -6.19 -4.08
N ASN A 308 -16.54 -5.96 -5.39
CA ASN A 308 -15.37 -5.82 -6.25
C ASN A 308 -14.88 -4.38 -6.33
N VAL A 309 -15.79 -3.40 -6.44
CA VAL A 309 -15.43 -1.98 -6.58
C VAL A 309 -14.90 -1.44 -5.23
N PRO A 310 -13.83 -0.61 -5.23
CA PRO A 310 -13.40 0.09 -4.02
C PRO A 310 -14.56 0.85 -3.36
N ASP A 311 -14.77 0.63 -2.07
CA ASP A 311 -15.74 1.38 -1.28
C ASP A 311 -15.06 2.12 -0.11
N VAL A 312 -15.81 3.00 0.54
CA VAL A 312 -15.44 3.73 1.76
C VAL A 312 -14.84 2.79 2.81
N ALA A 313 -15.42 1.59 2.97
CA ALA A 313 -14.90 0.58 3.90
C ALA A 313 -13.47 0.13 3.56
N ASN A 314 -13.10 0.00 2.28
CA ASN A 314 -11.76 -0.40 1.87
C ASN A 314 -10.73 0.71 2.14
N ILE A 315 -11.10 1.97 1.92
CA ILE A 315 -10.25 3.12 2.21
C ILE A 315 -10.11 3.29 3.74
N LYS A 316 -11.20 3.13 4.49
CA LYS A 316 -11.21 3.21 5.95
C LYS A 316 -10.47 2.06 6.63
N ALA A 317 -10.55 0.84 6.09
CA ALA A 317 -9.81 -0.31 6.60
C ALA A 317 -8.28 -0.10 6.57
N LEU A 318 -7.80 0.72 5.62
CA LEU A 318 -6.40 1.11 5.54
C LEU A 318 -5.99 2.25 6.47
N THR A 319 -6.97 2.96 7.04
CA THR A 319 -6.75 4.01 8.05
C THR A 319 -7.09 3.53 9.48
N SER A 320 -7.22 2.22 9.71
CA SER A 320 -7.84 1.58 10.89
C SER A 320 -9.37 1.66 10.85
N SER A 321 -10.01 0.50 10.66
CA SER A 321 -11.46 0.34 10.50
C SER A 321 -12.29 0.61 11.76
N ASP A 322 -11.64 0.73 12.92
CA ASP A 322 -12.32 1.05 14.17
C ASP A 322 -11.44 2.02 14.99
N PRO A 323 -11.93 3.24 15.31
CA PRO A 323 -11.22 4.17 16.19
C PRO A 323 -11.07 3.62 17.62
N ASN A 324 -11.90 2.64 18.02
CA ASN A 324 -11.67 1.87 19.24
C ASN A 324 -10.74 0.68 19.02
N LEU A 325 -10.30 0.33 17.81
CA LEU A 325 -9.51 -0.90 17.59
C LEU A 325 -8.24 -0.88 18.42
N VAL A 326 -7.54 0.25 18.49
CA VAL A 326 -6.33 0.39 19.31
C VAL A 326 -6.66 0.21 20.79
N LYS A 327 -7.84 0.66 21.23
CA LYS A 327 -8.35 0.51 22.60
C LYS A 327 -8.81 -0.93 22.89
N GLU A 328 -9.48 -1.58 21.94
CA GLU A 328 -9.90 -2.99 21.98
C GLU A 328 -8.71 -3.96 21.91
N LEU A 329 -7.64 -3.54 21.23
CA LEU A 329 -6.35 -4.22 21.20
C LEU A 329 -5.50 -3.91 22.44
N GLY A 330 -5.95 -3.04 23.35
CA GLY A 330 -5.25 -2.72 24.60
C GLY A 330 -4.78 -3.98 25.36
N PRO A 331 -5.66 -4.97 25.62
CA PRO A 331 -5.26 -6.25 26.22
C PRO A 331 -4.25 -7.04 25.38
N ALA A 332 -4.32 -6.98 24.04
CA ALA A 332 -3.38 -7.65 23.16
C ALA A 332 -2.00 -6.97 23.17
N PHE A 333 -1.95 -5.63 23.19
CA PHE A 333 -0.71 -4.86 23.36
C PHE A 333 -0.10 -5.10 24.74
N GLN A 334 -0.91 -5.14 25.80
CA GLN A 334 -0.44 -5.47 27.15
C GLN A 334 0.20 -6.85 27.17
N LYS A 335 -0.55 -7.87 26.71
CA LYS A 335 -0.05 -9.25 26.63
C LYS A 335 1.24 -9.33 25.81
N TYR A 336 1.28 -8.70 24.64
CA TYR A 336 2.48 -8.68 23.80
C TYR A 336 3.65 -8.03 24.54
N ASN A 337 3.48 -6.83 25.07
CA ASN A 337 4.56 -6.08 25.70
C ASN A 337 5.13 -6.81 26.93
N GLU A 338 4.26 -7.44 27.74
CA GLU A 338 4.65 -8.25 28.90
C GLU A 338 5.35 -9.56 28.47
N GLU A 339 4.85 -10.29 27.47
CA GLU A 339 5.49 -11.51 26.95
C GLU A 339 6.83 -11.23 26.24
N GLN A 340 6.98 -10.03 25.70
CA GLN A 340 8.21 -9.56 25.07
C GLN A 340 9.23 -8.97 26.05
N PHE A 341 8.87 -8.80 27.33
CA PHE A 341 9.67 -8.07 28.33
C PHE A 341 10.13 -6.72 27.79
N THR A 342 9.17 -5.92 27.32
CA THR A 342 9.46 -4.65 26.66
C THR A 342 10.26 -3.73 27.57
N THR A 343 11.31 -3.13 27.02
CA THR A 343 12.19 -2.21 27.74
C THR A 343 11.83 -0.78 27.42
N VAL A 344 11.72 0.07 28.44
CA VAL A 344 11.41 1.50 28.28
C VAL A 344 12.32 2.33 29.18
N LYS A 345 12.68 3.55 28.75
CA LYS A 345 13.38 4.49 29.61
C LYS A 345 12.37 5.37 30.34
N LEU A 346 12.53 5.51 31.65
CA LEU A 346 11.72 6.43 32.44
C LEU A 346 12.08 7.89 32.10
N PRO A 347 11.13 8.83 32.17
CA PRO A 347 11.44 10.25 32.04
C PRO A 347 12.53 10.68 33.04
N GLY A 348 13.69 11.11 32.54
CA GLY A 348 14.85 11.48 33.37
C GLY A 348 15.73 10.32 33.84
N GLY A 349 15.41 9.07 33.52
CA GLY A 349 16.23 7.90 33.82
C GLY A 349 17.26 7.59 32.72
N SER A 350 18.45 7.13 33.10
CA SER A 350 19.51 6.74 32.16
C SER A 350 19.37 5.29 31.68
N GLU A 351 18.97 4.39 32.59
CA GLU A 351 18.85 2.95 32.38
C GLU A 351 17.42 2.54 31.94
N PRO A 352 17.28 1.51 31.08
CA PRO A 352 15.99 0.96 30.72
C PRO A 352 15.39 0.11 31.86
N VAL A 353 14.09 0.25 32.08
CA VAL A 353 13.28 -0.59 32.98
C VAL A 353 12.42 -1.57 32.18
N LEU A 354 11.96 -2.64 32.83
CA LEU A 354 11.21 -3.74 32.24
C LEU A 354 9.70 -3.61 32.43
N VAL A 355 8.94 -4.08 31.44
CA VAL A 355 7.49 -4.29 31.53
C VAL A 355 7.21 -5.79 31.43
N SER A 356 6.65 -6.38 32.49
CA SER A 356 6.31 -7.81 32.58
C SER A 356 5.12 -8.04 33.52
N SER A 357 4.44 -9.18 33.37
CA SER A 357 3.38 -9.57 34.30
C SER A 357 3.91 -9.80 35.74
N HIS A 358 5.22 -10.05 35.90
CA HIS A 358 5.86 -10.30 37.20
C HIS A 358 6.17 -9.03 37.99
N ASN A 359 6.17 -7.86 37.35
CA ASN A 359 6.39 -6.56 37.99
C ASN A 359 5.21 -5.60 37.82
N SER A 360 4.03 -6.13 37.50
CA SER A 360 2.80 -5.37 37.42
C SER A 360 2.24 -5.10 38.82
N LEU A 361 1.83 -3.86 39.08
CA LEU A 361 1.06 -3.46 40.26
C LEU A 361 -0.45 -3.43 39.99
N GLY A 362 -0.88 -3.79 38.78
CA GLY A 362 -2.24 -3.56 38.30
C GLY A 362 -2.42 -2.17 37.67
N ASP A 363 -3.56 -1.98 36.99
CA ASP A 363 -3.97 -0.70 36.37
C ASP A 363 -2.93 -0.04 35.46
N GLY A 364 -2.14 -0.85 34.73
CA GLY A 364 -1.11 -0.36 33.81
C GLY A 364 0.13 0.22 34.49
N ARG A 365 0.29 0.00 35.79
CA ARG A 365 1.48 0.39 36.56
C ARG A 365 2.43 -0.78 36.76
N TYR A 366 3.71 -0.49 36.63
CA TYR A 366 4.81 -1.42 36.84
C TYR A 366 5.81 -0.83 37.83
N TYR A 367 6.63 -1.68 38.43
CA TYR A 367 7.69 -1.23 39.33
C TYR A 367 9.05 -1.80 38.94
N ASP A 368 10.08 -1.03 39.24
CA ASP A 368 11.47 -1.43 39.08
C ASP A 368 12.16 -1.39 40.44
N VAL A 369 12.80 -2.51 40.80
CA VAL A 369 13.41 -2.70 42.12
C VAL A 369 14.75 -1.96 42.23
N GLU A 370 15.51 -1.86 41.14
CA GLU A 370 16.83 -1.23 41.12
C GLU A 370 16.72 0.29 41.32
N SER A 371 15.82 0.92 40.57
CA SER A 371 15.54 2.37 40.69
C SER A 371 14.58 2.72 41.82
N SER A 372 14.00 1.73 42.53
CA SER A 372 12.99 1.93 43.57
C SER A 372 11.86 2.86 43.13
N THR A 373 11.39 2.64 41.90
CA THR A 373 10.44 3.52 41.21
C THR A 373 9.29 2.70 40.61
N SER A 374 8.07 3.20 40.75
CA SER A 374 6.91 2.72 39.98
C SER A 374 6.56 3.70 38.88
N PHE A 375 5.99 3.21 37.78
CA PHE A 375 5.65 4.01 36.61
C PHE A 375 4.40 3.46 35.91
N GLU A 376 3.69 4.33 35.21
CA GLU A 376 2.65 3.95 34.26
C GLU A 376 3.28 3.60 32.92
N PHE A 377 2.71 2.63 32.22
CA PHE A 377 3.13 2.27 30.88
C PHE A 377 1.94 2.19 29.93
N ASP A 378 1.95 3.03 28.91
CA ASP A 378 0.98 2.96 27.82
C ASP A 378 1.43 1.88 26.82
N HIS A 379 0.72 0.76 26.82
CA HIS A 379 1.04 -0.38 25.95
C HIS A 379 0.85 -0.11 24.45
N ALA A 380 -0.01 0.83 24.07
CA ALA A 380 -0.23 1.16 22.66
C ALA A 380 0.89 2.06 22.12
N THR A 381 1.33 3.04 22.91
CA THR A 381 2.39 3.98 22.51
C THR A 381 3.79 3.58 22.95
N GLN A 382 3.92 2.55 23.81
CA GLN A 382 5.15 2.07 24.44
C GLN A 382 5.91 3.16 25.21
N LYS A 383 5.18 4.09 25.85
CA LYS A 383 5.75 5.19 26.63
C LYS A 383 5.52 5.00 28.12
N ALA A 384 6.54 5.31 28.91
CA ALA A 384 6.44 5.36 30.36
C ALA A 384 6.13 6.78 30.87
N SER A 385 5.28 6.88 31.89
CA SER A 385 4.88 8.13 32.54
C SER A 385 4.67 7.92 34.05
N GLY A 386 4.34 8.99 34.78
CA GLY A 386 3.87 8.87 36.17
C GLY A 386 4.87 8.21 37.14
N ALA A 387 6.18 8.44 36.93
CA ALA A 387 7.24 7.89 37.77
C ALA A 387 7.13 8.39 39.22
N GLN A 388 7.11 7.48 40.18
CA GLN A 388 6.93 7.75 41.62
C GLN A 388 7.78 6.79 42.46
N SER A 389 8.24 7.22 43.64
CA SER A 389 8.99 6.36 44.56
C SER A 389 8.17 5.13 44.94
N TYR A 390 8.79 3.95 44.87
CA TYR A 390 8.19 2.68 45.25
C TYR A 390 9.22 1.79 45.94
N SER A 391 8.90 1.35 47.16
CA SER A 391 9.75 0.46 47.95
C SER A 391 9.17 -0.94 47.95
N LEU A 392 9.98 -1.92 47.58
CA LEU A 392 9.56 -3.33 47.60
C LEU A 392 9.42 -3.82 49.05
N GLU A 393 8.21 -4.24 49.44
CA GLU A 393 7.93 -4.95 50.69
C GLU A 393 7.92 -6.47 50.43
N SER A 394 8.98 -7.17 50.83
CA SER A 394 9.12 -8.62 50.63
C SER A 394 9.98 -9.23 51.74
N LYS A 395 9.62 -10.45 52.19
CA LYS A 395 10.39 -11.29 53.11
C LYS A 395 11.72 -11.71 52.50
N HIS A 396 11.84 -11.67 51.17
CA HIS A 396 13.03 -11.98 50.40
C HIS A 396 13.78 -10.73 49.90
N SER A 397 13.50 -9.55 50.44
CA SER A 397 14.09 -8.27 49.97
C SER A 397 15.64 -8.30 49.89
N ASP A 398 16.33 -8.90 50.85
CA ASP A 398 17.79 -9.05 50.82
C ASP A 398 18.26 -9.99 49.70
N LEU A 399 17.53 -11.09 49.49
CA LEU A 399 17.82 -12.04 48.42
C LEU A 399 17.59 -11.40 47.05
N VAL A 400 16.49 -10.67 46.87
CA VAL A 400 16.18 -9.92 45.64
C VAL A 400 17.29 -8.92 45.32
N LYS A 401 17.69 -8.08 46.28
CA LYS A 401 18.76 -7.09 46.10
C LYS A 401 20.11 -7.73 45.80
N SER A 402 20.47 -8.80 46.51
CA SER A 402 21.73 -9.50 46.28
C SER A 402 21.77 -10.21 44.91
N THR A 403 20.62 -10.74 44.47
CA THR A 403 20.46 -11.37 43.14
C THR A 403 20.55 -10.33 42.04
N LEU A 404 19.82 -9.21 42.14
CA LEU A 404 19.89 -8.09 41.19
C LEU A 404 21.33 -7.59 41.01
N LYS A 405 22.05 -7.36 42.10
CA LYS A 405 23.44 -6.90 42.06
C LYS A 405 24.37 -7.89 41.34
N SER A 406 24.24 -9.19 41.65
CA SER A 406 25.07 -10.24 41.05
C SER A 406 24.71 -10.45 39.57
N LEU A 407 23.42 -10.41 39.25
CA LEU A 407 22.89 -10.53 37.90
C LEU A 407 23.32 -9.36 37.02
N GLY A 408 23.27 -8.13 37.53
CA GLY A 408 23.67 -6.94 36.80
C GLY A 408 25.14 -6.96 36.38
N ALA A 409 26.03 -7.52 37.19
CA ALA A 409 27.43 -7.72 36.82
C ALA A 409 27.57 -8.69 35.63
N TYR A 410 26.88 -9.84 35.70
CA TYR A 410 26.84 -10.82 34.61
C TYR A 410 26.25 -10.24 33.31
N VAL A 411 25.11 -9.54 33.42
CA VAL A 411 24.38 -9.00 32.28
C VAL A 411 25.21 -7.93 31.56
N LYS A 412 25.86 -7.02 32.29
CA LYS A 412 26.73 -5.98 31.69
C LYS A 412 27.93 -6.56 30.96
N GLU A 413 28.45 -7.70 31.41
CA GLU A 413 29.57 -8.39 30.76
C GLU A 413 29.14 -9.12 29.48
N HIS A 414 27.93 -9.70 29.46
CA HIS A 414 27.51 -10.62 28.38
C HIS A 414 26.52 -10.01 27.37
N PHE A 415 25.79 -8.96 27.74
CA PHE A 415 24.77 -8.34 26.91
C PHE A 415 25.00 -6.82 26.78
N PRO A 416 25.35 -6.31 25.59
CA PRO A 416 25.66 -4.89 25.40
C PRO A 416 24.50 -3.93 25.67
N ASN A 417 23.27 -4.36 25.39
CA ASN A 417 22.05 -3.57 25.55
C ASN A 417 20.97 -4.46 26.17
N ALA A 418 20.92 -4.50 27.49
CA ALA A 418 20.01 -5.35 28.23
C ALA A 418 19.35 -4.62 29.40
N ALA A 419 18.20 -5.14 29.80
CA ALA A 419 17.53 -4.83 31.05
C ALA A 419 17.28 -6.13 31.81
N TYR A 420 17.30 -6.07 33.13
CA TYR A 420 17.12 -7.23 33.99
C TYR A 420 16.33 -6.85 35.23
N GLY A 421 15.68 -7.83 35.86
CA GLY A 421 14.82 -7.60 37.01
C GLY A 421 14.63 -8.86 37.84
N VAL A 422 14.41 -8.69 39.14
CA VAL A 422 14.09 -9.77 40.07
C VAL A 422 12.88 -9.35 40.89
N TYR A 423 11.82 -10.15 40.83
CA TYR A 423 10.51 -9.80 41.38
C TYR A 423 9.98 -10.95 42.22
N PRO A 424 9.49 -10.69 43.45
CA PRO A 424 8.75 -11.70 44.20
C PRO A 424 7.40 -12.00 43.52
N ILE A 425 7.02 -13.27 43.53
CA ILE A 425 5.84 -13.81 42.85
C ILE A 425 5.19 -14.90 43.71
N GLU A 426 3.99 -15.36 43.34
CA GLU A 426 3.25 -16.39 44.08
C GLU A 426 3.16 -16.07 45.58
N GLU A 427 2.66 -14.87 45.92
CA GLU A 427 2.54 -14.39 47.31
C GLU A 427 3.87 -14.40 48.08
N ASP A 428 4.97 -14.02 47.41
CA ASP A 428 6.33 -13.93 47.97
C ASP A 428 6.94 -15.30 48.32
N SER A 429 6.46 -16.38 47.70
CA SER A 429 7.01 -17.73 47.87
C SER A 429 8.10 -18.08 46.84
N LYS A 430 8.12 -17.40 45.68
CA LYS A 430 9.11 -17.58 44.62
C LYS A 430 9.63 -16.25 44.10
N LEU A 431 10.73 -16.29 43.35
CA LEU A 431 11.31 -15.14 42.67
C LEU A 431 11.31 -15.34 41.15
N ALA A 432 10.74 -14.39 40.40
CA ALA A 432 10.87 -14.28 38.96
C ALA A 432 12.14 -13.47 38.62
N ILE A 433 13.00 -14.02 37.78
CA ILE A 433 14.25 -13.40 37.35
C ILE A 433 14.19 -13.25 35.83
N ILE A 434 14.31 -12.02 35.34
CA ILE A 434 14.13 -11.68 33.93
C ILE A 434 15.40 -11.05 33.40
N ILE A 435 15.82 -11.45 32.21
CA ILE A 435 16.87 -10.80 31.42
C ILE A 435 16.32 -10.60 30.01
N VAL A 436 16.38 -9.39 29.49
CA VAL A 436 16.09 -9.11 28.08
C VAL A 436 17.25 -8.36 27.48
N ALA A 437 17.68 -8.76 26.29
CA ALA A 437 18.68 -8.03 25.51
C ALA A 437 18.16 -7.80 24.10
N ASN A 438 18.34 -6.58 23.60
CA ASN A 438 17.90 -6.19 22.27
C ASN A 438 19.10 -5.72 21.46
N LYS A 439 19.25 -6.21 20.23
CA LYS A 439 20.25 -5.74 19.27
C LYS A 439 19.57 -5.37 17.97
N TYR A 440 19.71 -4.11 17.58
CA TYR A 440 19.16 -3.58 16.34
C TYR A 440 20.33 -3.17 15.45
N SER A 441 20.45 -3.77 14.27
CA SER A 441 21.55 -3.53 13.35
C SER A 441 21.06 -3.34 11.90
N PRO A 442 20.36 -2.23 11.59
CA PRO A 442 19.76 -2.02 10.29
C PRO A 442 20.73 -2.00 9.12
N ASN A 443 21.93 -1.44 9.35
CA ASN A 443 22.99 -1.40 8.36
C ASN A 443 23.47 -2.80 7.94
N ASN A 444 23.19 -3.83 8.74
CA ASN A 444 23.48 -5.22 8.43
C ASN A 444 22.19 -6.04 8.22
N PHE A 445 21.05 -5.36 8.04
CA PHE A 445 19.75 -5.95 7.73
C PHE A 445 19.24 -6.98 8.73
N TRP A 446 19.54 -6.81 10.02
CA TRP A 446 19.03 -7.72 11.05
C TRP A 446 18.74 -7.07 12.39
N ASN A 447 17.84 -7.70 13.14
CA ASN A 447 17.57 -7.41 14.54
C ASN A 447 17.42 -8.71 15.35
N GLY A 448 17.67 -8.62 16.65
CA GLY A 448 17.60 -9.76 17.54
C GLY A 448 17.16 -9.38 18.95
N ARG A 449 16.49 -10.32 19.60
CA ARG A 449 16.03 -10.22 20.98
C ARG A 449 16.31 -11.53 21.71
N TRP A 450 16.99 -11.42 22.83
CA TRP A 450 17.19 -12.47 23.81
C TRP A 450 16.27 -12.23 25.00
N ARG A 451 15.60 -13.27 25.48
CA ARG A 451 14.75 -13.22 26.68
C ARG A 451 14.97 -14.45 27.54
N SER A 452 15.22 -14.21 28.81
CA SER A 452 15.32 -15.23 29.84
C SER A 452 14.28 -14.94 30.91
N LEU A 453 13.54 -15.98 31.29
CA LEU A 453 12.66 -15.96 32.44
C LEU A 453 12.98 -17.17 33.31
N TYR A 454 13.26 -16.94 34.57
CA TYR A 454 13.47 -17.98 35.56
C TYR A 454 12.58 -17.76 36.77
N MET A 455 12.10 -18.85 37.34
CA MET A 455 11.27 -18.96 38.52
C MET A 455 12.09 -19.74 39.54
N PHE A 456 12.59 -19.04 40.55
CA PHE A 456 13.37 -19.63 41.62
C PHE A 456 12.49 -19.88 42.84
N ASP A 457 12.52 -21.12 43.34
CA ASP A 457 11.92 -21.50 44.62
C ASP A 457 13.01 -21.53 45.71
N PRO A 458 13.02 -20.54 46.63
CA PRO A 458 14.00 -20.50 47.72
C PRO A 458 13.91 -21.69 48.68
N SER A 459 12.73 -22.32 48.80
CA SER A 459 12.51 -23.45 49.70
C SER A 459 12.99 -24.78 49.08
N GLY A 460 12.74 -24.96 47.79
CA GLY A 460 13.12 -26.15 47.03
C GLY A 460 14.51 -26.10 46.41
N SER A 461 15.16 -24.92 46.40
CA SER A 461 16.42 -24.67 45.68
C SER A 461 16.35 -25.08 44.21
N SER A 462 15.16 -24.99 43.61
CA SER A 462 14.90 -25.31 42.21
C SER A 462 14.76 -24.03 41.39
N LEU A 463 15.27 -24.09 40.17
CA LEU A 463 15.21 -23.01 39.18
C LEU A 463 14.58 -23.58 37.92
N GLU A 464 13.39 -23.10 37.58
CA GLU A 464 12.70 -23.47 36.34
C GLU A 464 12.56 -22.25 35.46
N GLY A 465 12.68 -22.38 34.15
CA GLY A 465 12.65 -21.22 33.29
C GLY A 465 12.56 -21.50 31.80
N SER A 466 12.66 -20.43 31.02
CA SER A 466 12.69 -20.49 29.57
C SER A 466 13.67 -19.47 28.99
N LEU A 467 14.37 -19.90 27.94
CA LEU A 467 15.22 -19.06 27.10
C LEU A 467 14.59 -18.93 25.73
N ARG A 468 14.33 -17.69 25.31
CA ARG A 468 13.72 -17.37 24.01
C ARG A 468 14.63 -16.46 23.21
N VAL A 469 14.95 -16.87 21.99
CA VAL A 469 15.75 -16.10 21.06
C VAL A 469 14.91 -15.83 19.82
N ASP A 470 14.89 -14.56 19.41
CA ASP A 470 14.22 -14.10 18.21
C ASP A 470 15.23 -13.32 17.38
N VAL A 471 15.50 -13.74 16.15
CA VAL A 471 16.43 -13.07 15.24
C VAL A 471 15.78 -12.99 13.87
N HIS A 472 15.77 -11.81 13.27
CA HIS A 472 15.17 -11.58 11.96
C HIS A 472 16.15 -10.86 11.03
N TYR A 473 16.35 -11.43 9.84
CA TYR A 473 17.22 -10.95 8.75
C TYR A 473 16.38 -10.60 7.51
N TYR A 474 16.69 -9.50 6.82
CA TYR A 474 15.82 -8.92 5.78
C TYR A 474 16.50 -8.36 4.50
N GLU A 475 17.79 -8.63 4.23
CA GLU A 475 18.51 -8.06 3.06
C GLU A 475 17.98 -8.56 1.70
N ASP A 476 17.65 -9.86 1.57
CA ASP A 476 17.23 -10.49 0.30
C ASP A 476 16.09 -11.50 0.47
N GLY A 477 15.33 -11.34 1.57
CA GLY A 477 14.27 -12.24 1.97
C GLY A 477 13.98 -12.11 3.46
N ASN A 478 12.80 -12.54 3.89
CA ASN A 478 12.38 -12.40 5.28
C ASN A 478 12.62 -13.73 6.03
N VAL A 479 13.77 -13.87 6.68
CA VAL A 479 14.17 -15.09 7.42
C VAL A 479 14.19 -14.79 8.91
N ARG A 480 13.46 -15.59 9.70
CA ARG A 480 13.34 -15.41 11.14
C ARG A 480 13.63 -16.71 11.89
N LEU A 481 14.50 -16.63 12.89
CA LEU A 481 14.72 -17.67 13.88
C LEU A 481 13.94 -17.32 15.14
N VAL A 482 13.05 -18.22 15.57
CA VAL A 482 12.34 -18.12 16.86
C VAL A 482 12.57 -19.40 17.63
N THR A 483 13.10 -19.30 18.84
CA THR A 483 13.32 -20.44 19.72
C THR A 483 12.66 -20.24 21.08
N ASN A 484 12.31 -21.35 21.72
CA ASN A 484 11.85 -21.38 23.10
C ASN A 484 12.37 -22.67 23.76
N LYS A 485 13.36 -22.53 24.64
CA LYS A 485 14.02 -23.64 25.33
C LYS A 485 13.63 -23.61 26.79
N ALA A 486 12.90 -24.63 27.25
CA ALA A 486 12.66 -24.84 28.67
C ALA A 486 13.96 -25.25 29.38
N VAL A 487 14.12 -24.77 30.62
CA VAL A 487 15.29 -25.02 31.46
C VAL A 487 14.82 -25.44 32.84
N THR A 488 15.50 -26.44 33.41
CA THR A 488 15.45 -26.74 34.84
C THR A 488 16.87 -26.89 35.38
N ALA A 489 17.11 -26.35 36.57
CA ALA A 489 18.37 -26.44 37.28
C ALA A 489 18.11 -26.47 38.81
N SER A 490 19.09 -26.93 39.58
CA SER A 490 19.05 -26.86 41.04
C SER A 490 20.20 -25.98 41.50
N ILE A 491 19.92 -25.07 42.42
CA ILE A 491 20.90 -24.07 42.89
C ILE A 491 21.51 -24.56 44.20
N PRO A 492 22.81 -24.89 44.26
CA PRO A 492 23.44 -25.44 45.46
C PRO A 492 23.49 -24.49 46.65
N SER A 493 23.36 -23.17 46.40
CA SER A 493 23.39 -22.12 47.41
C SER A 493 22.36 -21.05 47.04
N ALA A 494 21.31 -20.90 47.83
CA ALA A 494 20.25 -19.89 47.67
C ALA A 494 20.73 -18.45 47.99
N THR A 495 21.91 -18.07 47.47
CA THR A 495 22.48 -16.73 47.52
C THR A 495 22.35 -16.07 46.15
N GLY A 496 22.27 -14.73 46.11
CA GLY A 496 22.16 -14.01 44.83
C GLY A 496 23.30 -14.31 43.84
N SER A 497 24.52 -14.53 44.34
CA SER A 497 25.65 -14.97 43.52
C SER A 497 25.53 -16.41 43.02
N GLY A 498 24.97 -17.32 43.84
CA GLY A 498 24.70 -18.70 43.45
C GLY A 498 23.68 -18.77 42.33
N ILE A 499 22.61 -17.98 42.44
CA ILE A 499 21.56 -17.86 41.43
C ILE A 499 22.13 -17.32 40.11
N ALA A 500 22.85 -16.19 40.15
CA ALA A 500 23.42 -15.59 38.95
C ALA A 500 24.43 -16.53 38.23
N LYS A 501 25.23 -17.28 39.01
CA LYS A 501 26.19 -18.26 38.46
C LYS A 501 25.50 -19.42 37.74
N GLU A 502 24.39 -19.92 38.30
CA GLU A 502 23.64 -21.01 37.67
C GLU A 502 22.95 -20.53 36.39
N ILE A 503 22.34 -19.33 36.41
CA ILE A 503 21.78 -18.68 35.22
C ILE A 503 22.84 -18.53 34.11
N ALA A 504 24.02 -18.03 34.45
CA ALA A 504 25.13 -17.88 33.51
C ALA A 504 25.55 -19.24 32.91
N THR A 505 25.57 -20.31 33.71
CA THR A 505 25.92 -21.67 33.27
C THR A 505 24.90 -22.21 32.28
N VAL A 506 23.61 -22.04 32.59
CA VAL A 506 22.48 -22.43 31.73
C VAL A 506 22.52 -21.68 30.40
N GLU A 507 22.63 -20.35 30.44
CA GLU A 507 22.59 -19.51 29.23
C GLU A 507 23.78 -19.79 28.33
N LYS A 508 24.98 -19.91 28.92
CA LYS A 508 26.20 -20.28 28.19
C LYS A 508 26.02 -21.61 27.47
N LYS A 509 25.51 -22.63 28.16
CA LYS A 509 25.25 -23.94 27.56
C LYS A 509 24.29 -23.82 26.38
N TYR A 510 23.24 -23.01 26.50
CA TYR A 510 22.28 -22.80 25.40
C TYR A 510 22.88 -22.05 24.22
N GLN A 511 23.70 -21.02 24.46
CA GLN A 511 24.43 -20.32 23.39
C GLN A 511 25.41 -21.26 22.67
N GLU A 512 26.10 -22.13 23.40
CA GLU A 512 26.96 -23.17 22.82
C GLU A 512 26.16 -24.19 21.99
N GLU A 513 24.98 -24.61 22.47
CA GLU A 513 24.05 -25.48 21.72
C GLU A 513 23.57 -24.80 20.42
N LEU A 514 23.21 -23.52 20.47
CA LEU A 514 22.80 -22.76 19.28
C LEU A 514 23.95 -22.61 18.28
N ASN A 515 25.15 -22.30 18.75
CA ASN A 515 26.34 -22.19 17.89
C ASN A 515 26.72 -23.54 17.26
N LYS A 516 26.68 -24.63 18.04
CA LYS A 516 26.88 -25.99 17.50
C LYS A 516 25.78 -26.36 16.52
N GLY A 517 24.53 -26.01 16.83
CA GLY A 517 23.39 -26.17 15.93
C GLY A 517 23.65 -25.48 14.60
N PHE A 518 24.01 -24.20 14.64
CA PHE A 518 24.31 -23.43 13.43
C PHE A 518 25.47 -24.02 12.62
N ASN A 519 26.57 -24.39 13.28
CA ASN A 519 27.74 -24.97 12.61
C ASN A 519 27.53 -26.42 12.10
N SER A 520 26.55 -27.14 12.64
CA SER A 520 26.22 -28.52 12.25
C SER A 520 24.98 -28.64 11.37
N LEU A 521 24.31 -27.51 11.07
CA LEU A 521 23.25 -27.48 10.07
C LEU A 521 23.81 -27.97 8.75
N SER A 522 23.26 -29.07 8.24
CA SER A 522 23.64 -29.57 6.93
C SER A 522 23.35 -28.48 5.88
N GLU A 523 24.22 -28.37 4.88
CA GLU A 523 24.03 -27.42 3.79
C GLU A 523 22.62 -27.62 3.15
N GLY A 524 22.08 -28.83 3.19
CA GLY A 524 20.72 -29.18 2.78
C GLY A 524 19.58 -28.60 3.63
N ALA A 525 19.78 -28.34 4.92
CA ALA A 525 18.79 -27.73 5.81
C ALA A 525 18.60 -26.23 5.50
N PHE A 526 19.68 -25.52 5.18
CA PHE A 526 19.62 -24.16 4.62
C PHE A 526 18.94 -24.16 3.24
N LYS A 527 19.18 -25.19 2.41
CA LYS A 527 18.44 -25.42 1.14
C LYS A 527 16.96 -25.78 1.37
N GLY A 528 16.55 -26.15 2.59
CA GLY A 528 15.18 -26.37 3.02
C GLY A 528 14.39 -25.07 3.25
N LEU A 529 15.07 -24.00 3.65
CA LEU A 529 14.51 -22.66 3.86
C LEU A 529 14.36 -21.86 2.56
N ARG A 530 14.75 -22.43 1.41
CA ARG A 530 14.52 -21.85 0.07
C ARG A 530 13.00 -21.69 -0.17
N ARG A 531 12.54 -20.46 -0.37
CA ARG A 531 11.16 -20.20 -0.82
C ARG A 531 10.90 -20.96 -2.12
N GLN A 532 9.81 -21.71 -2.17
CA GLN A 532 9.26 -22.22 -3.41
C GLN A 532 8.70 -21.04 -4.21
N LEU A 533 9.04 -20.97 -5.49
CA LEU A 533 8.42 -20.01 -6.40
C LEU A 533 6.90 -20.25 -6.41
N PRO A 534 6.06 -19.21 -6.24
CA PRO A 534 4.61 -19.36 -6.08
C PRO A 534 3.93 -20.10 -7.24
N VAL A 535 4.52 -20.01 -8.44
CA VAL A 535 3.95 -20.55 -9.68
C VAL A 535 4.48 -21.94 -10.02
N THR A 536 5.79 -22.17 -9.89
CA THR A 536 6.43 -23.43 -10.35
C THR A 536 6.66 -24.44 -9.23
N ARG A 537 6.54 -24.03 -7.95
CA ARG A 537 6.88 -24.82 -6.75
C ARG A 537 8.32 -25.35 -6.71
N GLN A 538 9.19 -24.88 -7.60
CA GLN A 538 10.61 -25.21 -7.59
C GLN A 538 11.37 -24.30 -6.64
N LYS A 539 12.45 -24.82 -6.05
CA LYS A 539 13.33 -24.10 -5.11
C LYS A 539 14.34 -23.26 -5.90
N ILE A 540 14.49 -21.98 -5.55
CA ILE A 540 15.47 -21.07 -6.18
C ILE A 540 16.90 -21.51 -5.82
N GLU A 541 17.78 -21.62 -6.82
CA GLU A 541 19.22 -21.87 -6.64
C GLU A 541 19.99 -20.55 -6.66
N TRP A 542 20.30 -20.01 -5.48
CA TRP A 542 20.96 -18.71 -5.32
C TRP A 542 22.33 -18.61 -6.02
N ASP A 543 23.07 -19.71 -6.09
CA ASP A 543 24.37 -19.80 -6.76
C ASP A 543 24.28 -19.59 -8.29
N LYS A 544 23.07 -19.64 -8.83
CA LYS A 544 22.74 -19.45 -10.25
C LYS A 544 21.91 -18.19 -10.52
N VAL A 545 21.70 -17.32 -9.53
CA VAL A 545 20.88 -16.11 -9.67
C VAL A 545 21.32 -15.21 -10.82
N ALA A 546 22.63 -15.05 -11.03
CA ALA A 546 23.17 -14.29 -12.15
C ALA A 546 23.00 -14.98 -13.52
N SER A 547 22.68 -16.29 -13.54
CA SER A 547 22.53 -17.09 -14.76
C SER A 547 21.08 -17.31 -15.20
N TYR A 548 20.09 -17.03 -14.33
CA TYR A 548 18.68 -17.06 -14.72
C TYR A 548 18.36 -15.89 -15.65
N ARG A 549 17.90 -16.18 -16.86
CA ARG A 549 17.38 -15.13 -17.76
C ARG A 549 15.94 -14.80 -17.36
N LEU A 550 15.73 -13.57 -16.91
CA LEU A 550 14.39 -13.02 -16.62
C LEU A 550 13.46 -13.26 -17.82
N GLY A 551 12.49 -14.15 -17.65
CA GLY A 551 11.42 -14.44 -18.63
C GLY A 551 11.29 -15.88 -19.08
N GLN A 552 12.37 -16.67 -19.18
CA GLN A 552 12.29 -18.06 -19.67
C GLN A 552 12.25 -19.11 -18.55
N ASP A 553 13.11 -18.99 -17.54
CA ASP A 553 13.29 -20.05 -16.53
C ASP A 553 12.36 -19.90 -15.31
N ILE A 554 11.87 -18.68 -15.04
CA ILE A 554 11.05 -18.37 -13.86
C ILE A 554 9.55 -18.39 -14.22
N GLY A 555 9.21 -18.29 -15.51
CA GLY A 555 7.85 -18.22 -16.03
C GLY A 555 7.50 -19.40 -16.95
N GLY A 556 7.69 -20.64 -16.48
CA GLY A 556 7.09 -21.84 -17.10
C GLY A 556 7.13 -21.90 -18.64
N GLY A 557 8.31 -21.72 -19.24
CA GLY A 557 8.48 -21.81 -20.69
C GLY A 557 8.23 -23.22 -21.23
N SER A 558 7.32 -23.32 -22.21
CA SER A 558 6.96 -24.51 -22.97
C SER A 558 8.17 -25.28 -23.53
N SER A 559 8.17 -26.61 -23.36
CA SER A 559 9.10 -27.53 -24.01
C SER A 559 8.91 -27.49 -25.53
N ARG A 560 10.00 -27.29 -26.27
CA ARG A 560 10.09 -27.55 -27.71
C ARG A 560 9.43 -28.89 -28.09
N ARG A 561 8.46 -28.83 -28.99
CA ARG A 561 8.35 -29.72 -30.13
C ARG A 561 8.44 -28.88 -31.40
#